data_AF-A0A6C0B9E0-F1
#
_entry.id   AF-A0A6C0B9E0-F1
#
_cell.length_a   1.000
_cell.length_b   1.000
_cell.length_c   1.000
_cell.angle_alpha   90.00
_cell.angle_beta   90.00
_cell.angle_gamma   90.00
#
_symmetry.space_group_name_H-M   'P 1'
#
loop_
_entity.id
_entity.type
_entity.pdbx_description
1 polymer ?
#
loop_
_entity_poly.entity_id
_entity_poly.type
_entity_poly.pdbx_seq_one_letter_code
_entity_poly.pdbx_strand_id
1 'polypeptide(L)'
;MFGTLFNIGMYSAAIYFSAKYYKYDIDGFLLCRAHDFMIIISYLQIMFQDNETVKFVKDKIHTFRKQFINPIEVVRDNKVICSTTPDKLQENPPLDFDIIVYNVENESTKKIDKIIFKNFSSDFQAYKICKLNFIQVHLTVLGKTYKVDLQNKDYNYYIKNNKLNSVFFAYYLYKHYHINHLKNVTYTLTIMDQNANVITLTEKDELVFGEYGYDLYKNEPIQEDEPMQEDEPMQKNEPMQEDEPMQEDE
;
A
#
# COMPACT_ATOMS: atom_id res chain seq x y z
N MET A 1 41.95 10.82 -4.20
CA MET A 1 41.77 11.95 -3.25
C MET A 1 42.00 13.30 -3.93
N PHE A 2 43.17 13.56 -4.52
CA PHE A 2 43.49 14.85 -5.17
C PHE A 2 42.55 15.18 -6.34
N GLY A 3 42.25 14.20 -7.21
CA GLY A 3 41.28 14.39 -8.30
C GLY A 3 39.84 14.66 -7.81
N THR A 4 39.44 14.09 -6.69
CA THR A 4 38.13 14.33 -6.07
C THR A 4 38.03 15.75 -5.54
N LEU A 5 39.07 16.24 -4.86
CA LEU A 5 39.15 17.62 -4.34
C LEU A 5 39.22 18.65 -5.47
N PHE A 6 39.97 18.35 -6.55
CA PHE A 6 40.01 19.17 -7.75
C PHE A 6 38.64 19.29 -8.41
N ASN A 7 37.92 18.16 -8.55
CA ASN A 7 36.56 18.17 -9.08
C ASN A 7 35.61 18.98 -8.19
N ILE A 8 35.64 18.79 -6.87
CA ILE A 8 34.81 19.58 -5.93
C ILE A 8 35.11 21.09 -6.04
N GLY A 9 36.39 21.47 -6.19
CA GLY A 9 36.80 22.86 -6.41
C GLY A 9 36.26 23.43 -7.72
N MET A 10 36.39 22.68 -8.82
CA MET A 10 35.84 23.06 -10.12
C MET A 10 34.30 23.14 -10.11
N TYR A 11 33.64 22.26 -9.36
CA TYR A 11 32.19 22.29 -9.13
C TYR A 11 31.75 23.54 -8.37
N SER A 12 32.48 23.91 -7.31
CA SER A 12 32.17 25.08 -6.48
C SER A 12 32.37 26.38 -7.28
N ALA A 13 33.41 26.45 -8.10
CA ALA A 13 33.65 27.56 -9.02
C ALA A 13 32.53 27.66 -10.07
N ALA A 14 32.16 26.55 -10.70
CA ALA A 14 31.10 26.52 -11.71
C ALA A 14 29.73 26.97 -11.16
N ILE A 15 29.38 26.58 -9.91
CA ILE A 15 28.16 27.03 -9.23
C ILE A 15 28.20 28.54 -8.96
N TYR A 16 29.34 29.04 -8.46
CA TYR A 16 29.51 30.47 -8.17
C TYR A 16 29.38 31.33 -9.45
N PHE A 17 29.98 30.88 -10.56
CA PHE A 17 29.88 31.59 -11.83
C PHE A 17 28.49 31.42 -12.48
N SER A 18 27.85 30.25 -12.41
CA SER A 18 26.53 30.07 -13.03
C SER A 18 25.44 30.88 -12.33
N ALA A 19 25.40 30.86 -11.00
CA ALA A 19 24.43 31.62 -10.21
C ALA A 19 24.57 33.14 -10.39
N LYS A 20 25.80 33.61 -10.66
CA LYS A 20 26.09 35.04 -10.83
C LYS A 20 25.84 35.55 -12.25
N TYR A 21 26.03 34.71 -13.27
CA TYR A 21 26.04 35.15 -14.67
C TYR A 21 24.91 34.58 -15.54
N TYR A 22 24.27 33.47 -15.16
CA TYR A 22 23.22 32.82 -15.95
C TYR A 22 21.87 32.91 -15.24
N LYS A 23 21.26 34.10 -15.29
CA LYS A 23 19.98 34.40 -14.61
C LYS A 23 18.73 33.86 -15.36
N TYR A 24 18.87 33.22 -16.51
CA TYR A 24 17.75 33.00 -17.44
C TYR A 24 17.53 31.57 -17.99
N ASP A 25 18.28 30.56 -17.57
CA ASP A 25 17.96 29.18 -17.97
C ASP A 25 18.30 28.19 -16.85
N ILE A 26 17.47 28.23 -15.80
CA ILE A 26 17.57 27.33 -14.66
C ILE A 26 17.38 25.87 -15.09
N ASP A 27 16.52 25.63 -16.09
CA ASP A 27 16.22 24.28 -16.58
C ASP A 27 17.41 23.69 -17.34
N GLY A 28 18.02 24.47 -18.24
CA GLY A 28 19.26 24.07 -18.93
C GLY A 28 20.41 23.84 -17.94
N PHE A 29 20.53 24.68 -16.92
CA PHE A 29 21.52 24.49 -15.86
C PHE A 29 21.28 23.19 -15.08
N LEU A 30 20.05 22.93 -14.62
CA LEU A 30 19.70 21.73 -13.88
C LEU A 30 19.91 20.47 -14.73
N LEU A 31 19.60 20.52 -16.03
CA LEU A 31 19.80 19.41 -16.97
C LEU A 31 21.29 19.10 -17.16
N CYS A 32 22.12 20.13 -17.36
CA CYS A 32 23.58 19.96 -17.44
C CYS A 32 24.14 19.40 -16.14
N ARG A 33 23.69 19.88 -14.98
CA ARG A 33 24.12 19.34 -13.67
C ARG A 33 23.71 17.88 -13.50
N ALA A 34 22.47 17.52 -13.85
CA ALA A 34 22.00 16.14 -13.78
C ALA A 34 22.85 15.21 -14.66
N HIS A 35 23.19 15.66 -15.88
CA HIS A 35 24.07 14.94 -16.79
C HIS A 35 25.49 14.75 -16.22
N ASP A 36 26.10 15.81 -15.67
CA ASP A 36 27.42 15.74 -15.06
C ASP A 36 27.45 14.78 -13.86
N PHE A 37 26.41 14.79 -13.03
CA PHE A 37 26.24 13.83 -11.92
C PHE A 37 26.09 12.39 -12.42
N MET A 38 25.31 12.16 -13.49
CA MET A 38 25.17 10.83 -14.07
C MET A 38 26.51 10.28 -14.58
N ILE A 39 27.31 11.10 -15.27
CA ILE A 39 28.64 10.69 -15.75
C ILE A 39 29.57 10.35 -14.58
N ILE A 40 29.62 11.20 -13.54
CA ILE A 40 30.48 10.96 -12.38
C ILE A 40 30.06 9.70 -11.64
N ILE A 41 28.76 9.51 -11.40
CA ILE A 41 28.26 8.30 -10.72
C ILE A 41 28.56 7.06 -11.55
N SER A 42 28.38 7.11 -12.88
CA SER A 42 28.66 5.99 -13.77
C SER A 42 30.16 5.65 -13.80
N TYR A 43 31.03 6.66 -13.87
CA TYR A 43 32.48 6.49 -13.82
C TYR A 43 32.93 5.91 -12.47
N LEU A 44 32.40 6.43 -11.36
CA LEU A 44 32.68 5.91 -10.02
C LEU A 44 32.17 4.47 -9.84
N GLN A 45 31.03 4.14 -10.42
CA GLN A 45 30.50 2.77 -10.40
C GLN A 45 31.38 1.81 -11.19
N ILE A 46 31.89 2.19 -12.36
CA ILE A 46 32.75 1.34 -13.20
C ILE A 46 34.13 1.14 -12.55
N MET A 47 34.74 2.22 -12.06
CA MET A 47 36.13 2.20 -11.58
C MET A 47 36.30 1.56 -10.19
N PHE A 48 35.22 1.41 -9.43
CA PHE A 48 35.31 1.10 -8.01
C PHE A 48 34.18 0.18 -7.52
N GLN A 49 33.76 -0.80 -8.35
CA GLN A 49 32.70 -1.74 -7.97
C GLN A 49 32.97 -2.43 -6.61
N ASP A 50 34.24 -2.72 -6.30
CA ASP A 50 34.66 -3.44 -5.09
C ASP A 50 35.41 -2.56 -4.05
N ASN A 51 35.41 -1.23 -4.19
CA ASN A 51 36.15 -0.34 -3.27
C ASN A 51 35.27 0.10 -2.08
N GLU A 52 35.74 -0.13 -0.86
CA GLU A 52 35.03 0.28 0.37
C GLU A 52 34.71 1.78 0.43
N THR A 53 35.56 2.64 -0.15
CA THR A 53 35.34 4.09 -0.19
C THR A 53 34.13 4.45 -1.05
N VAL A 54 33.90 3.73 -2.14
CA VAL A 54 32.74 3.95 -3.01
C VAL A 54 31.48 3.36 -2.41
N LYS A 55 31.59 2.26 -1.66
CA LYS A 55 30.50 1.76 -0.81
C LYS A 55 30.10 2.82 0.23
N PHE A 56 31.07 3.41 0.92
CA PHE A 56 30.83 4.50 1.88
C PHE A 56 30.19 5.73 1.24
N VAL A 57 30.63 6.17 0.05
CA VAL A 57 30.03 7.30 -0.67
C VAL A 57 28.61 6.96 -1.13
N LYS A 58 28.36 5.74 -1.64
CA LYS A 58 27.01 5.27 -1.98
C LYS A 58 26.10 5.29 -0.76
N ASP A 59 26.58 4.79 0.38
CA ASP A 59 25.83 4.78 1.64
C ASP A 59 25.55 6.20 2.14
N LYS A 60 26.51 7.13 1.99
CA LYS A 60 26.32 8.55 2.33
C LYS A 60 25.35 9.26 1.39
N ILE A 61 25.41 9.03 0.09
CA ILE A 61 24.43 9.57 -0.88
C ILE A 61 23.05 9.00 -0.61
N HIS A 62 22.96 7.71 -0.32
CA HIS A 62 21.72 7.05 0.06
C HIS A 62 21.15 7.67 1.35
N THR A 63 21.98 7.85 2.38
CA THR A 63 21.61 8.53 3.63
C THR A 63 21.18 9.98 3.40
N PHE A 64 21.89 10.72 2.54
CA PHE A 64 21.54 12.09 2.17
C PHE A 64 20.19 12.14 1.44
N ARG A 65 19.94 11.23 0.50
CA ARG A 65 18.62 11.11 -0.16
C ARG A 65 17.49 10.86 0.84
N LYS A 66 17.71 10.07 1.90
CA LYS A 66 16.71 9.86 2.97
C LYS A 66 16.28 11.15 3.64
N GLN A 67 17.15 12.16 3.73
CA GLN A 67 16.80 13.47 4.31
C GLN A 67 15.84 14.29 3.43
N PHE A 68 15.71 13.96 2.14
CA PHE A 68 14.81 14.63 1.19
C PHE A 68 13.59 13.79 0.81
N ILE A 69 13.53 12.53 1.26
CA ILE A 69 12.32 11.72 1.12
C ILE A 69 11.40 12.19 2.22
N ASN A 70 10.35 12.92 1.84
CA ASN A 70 9.22 13.19 2.72
C ASN A 70 8.61 11.85 3.17
N PRO A 71 8.84 11.40 4.40
CA PRO A 71 8.43 10.06 4.80
C PRO A 71 6.91 9.97 4.95
N ILE A 72 6.21 11.09 5.10
CA ILE A 72 4.76 11.10 5.27
C ILE A 72 4.09 11.47 3.96
N GLU A 73 3.10 10.67 3.55
CA GLU A 73 2.14 10.97 2.49
C GLU A 73 0.77 11.20 3.14
N VAL A 74 0.18 12.37 2.90
CA VAL A 74 -1.20 12.67 3.32
C VAL A 74 -2.12 12.41 2.14
N VAL A 75 -3.15 11.60 2.37
CA VAL A 75 -4.05 11.13 1.31
C VAL A 75 -5.44 11.68 1.52
N ARG A 76 -6.04 12.18 0.43
CA ARG A 76 -7.43 12.62 0.38
C ARG A 76 -8.03 12.30 -0.99
N ASP A 77 -9.27 11.85 -1.01
CA ASP A 77 -9.99 11.43 -2.22
C ASP A 77 -9.15 10.45 -3.06
N ASN A 78 -8.48 9.51 -2.37
CA ASN A 78 -7.59 8.47 -2.93
C ASN A 78 -6.29 8.99 -3.55
N LYS A 79 -5.96 10.28 -3.40
CA LYS A 79 -4.75 10.91 -3.96
C LYS A 79 -3.85 11.44 -2.87
N VAL A 80 -2.54 11.40 -3.10
CA VAL A 80 -1.56 12.06 -2.22
C VAL A 80 -1.67 13.58 -2.47
N ILE A 81 -2.17 14.32 -1.47
CA ILE A 81 -2.34 15.78 -1.56
C ILE A 81 -1.07 16.53 -1.17
N CYS A 82 -0.28 15.96 -0.26
CA CYS A 82 1.02 16.48 0.09
C CYS A 82 1.91 15.38 0.65
N SER A 83 3.22 15.59 0.54
CA SER A 83 4.23 14.80 1.23
C SER A 83 5.02 15.70 2.16
N THR A 84 5.25 15.27 3.39
CA THR A 84 5.86 16.09 4.44
C THR A 84 6.73 15.26 5.39
N THR A 85 7.34 15.92 6.38
CA THR A 85 8.07 15.31 7.50
C THR A 85 7.21 15.31 8.77
N PRO A 86 7.52 14.46 9.77
CA PRO A 86 6.79 14.44 11.04
C PRO A 86 6.72 15.83 11.71
N ASP A 87 7.84 16.54 11.76
CA ASP A 87 7.91 17.87 12.40
C ASP A 87 6.99 18.88 11.70
N LYS A 88 7.05 18.95 10.37
CA LYS A 88 6.20 19.85 9.57
C LYS A 88 4.72 19.49 9.64
N LEU A 89 4.40 18.20 9.75
CA LEU A 89 3.03 17.74 9.94
C LEU A 89 2.48 18.18 11.30
N GLN A 90 3.31 18.16 12.34
CA GLN A 90 2.91 18.63 13.68
C GLN A 90 2.77 20.15 13.74
N GLU A 91 3.63 20.90 13.04
CA GLU A 91 3.56 22.36 12.97
C GLU A 91 2.33 22.84 12.18
N ASN A 92 1.98 22.15 11.09
CA ASN A 92 0.87 22.52 10.22
C ASN A 92 0.05 21.29 9.80
N PRO A 93 -0.78 20.74 10.70
CA PRO A 93 -1.59 19.58 10.40
C PRO A 93 -2.65 19.91 9.33
N PRO A 94 -2.78 19.11 8.25
CA PRO A 94 -3.88 19.27 7.31
C PRO A 94 -5.23 19.17 8.02
N LEU A 95 -6.13 20.10 7.69
CA LEU A 95 -7.47 20.18 8.29
C LEU A 95 -8.36 18.99 7.93
N ASP A 96 -8.11 18.36 6.78
CA ASP A 96 -9.01 17.35 6.21
C ASP A 96 -8.24 16.40 5.29
N PHE A 97 -8.27 15.11 5.62
CA PHE A 97 -7.60 13.99 4.96
C PHE A 97 -8.31 12.68 5.32
N ASP A 98 -8.13 11.64 4.51
CA ASP A 98 -8.74 10.32 4.75
C ASP A 98 -7.77 9.38 5.50
N ILE A 99 -6.50 9.34 5.07
CA ILE A 99 -5.43 8.57 5.74
C ILE A 99 -4.08 9.28 5.61
N ILE A 100 -3.17 8.93 6.52
CA ILE A 100 -1.76 9.31 6.47
C ILE A 100 -0.94 8.02 6.35
N VAL A 101 -0.03 7.97 5.38
CA VAL A 101 0.90 6.87 5.19
C VAL A 101 2.29 7.34 5.59
N TYR A 102 2.83 6.79 6.68
CA TYR A 102 4.16 7.06 7.15
C TYR A 102 5.12 5.95 6.72
N ASN A 103 6.14 6.34 5.96
CA ASN A 103 7.16 5.49 5.39
C ASN A 103 8.40 5.53 6.27
N VAL A 104 8.69 4.43 6.96
CA VAL A 104 9.87 4.29 7.81
C VAL A 104 10.77 3.24 7.22
N GLU A 105 12.05 3.55 7.04
CA GLU A 105 12.99 2.52 6.65
C GLU A 105 13.37 1.66 7.84
N ASN A 106 13.19 0.36 7.68
CA ASN A 106 13.59 -0.64 8.65
C ASN A 106 15.09 -0.92 8.52
N GLU A 107 15.87 -0.59 9.55
CA GLU A 107 17.33 -0.75 9.49
C GLU A 107 17.78 -2.21 9.31
N SER A 108 17.02 -3.16 9.86
CA SER A 108 17.34 -4.58 9.84
C SER A 108 17.02 -5.23 8.48
N THR A 109 15.85 -4.92 7.92
CA THR A 109 15.40 -5.55 6.66
C THR A 109 15.71 -4.72 5.41
N LYS A 110 16.08 -3.44 5.58
CA LYS A 110 16.22 -2.44 4.51
C LYS A 110 14.95 -2.18 3.70
N LYS A 111 13.78 -2.64 4.20
CA LYS A 111 12.47 -2.36 3.59
C LYS A 111 11.88 -1.07 4.14
N ILE A 112 10.93 -0.50 3.40
CA ILE A 112 10.11 0.62 3.87
C ILE A 112 8.85 0.04 4.55
N ASP A 113 8.81 0.13 5.88
CA ASP A 113 7.62 -0.12 6.67
C ASP A 113 6.61 1.01 6.46
N LYS A 114 5.39 0.65 6.04
CA LYS A 114 4.31 1.58 5.70
C LYS A 114 3.24 1.55 6.78
N ILE A 115 3.22 2.58 7.61
CA ILE A 115 2.36 2.71 8.78
C ILE A 115 1.17 3.59 8.39
N ILE A 116 -0.05 3.13 8.66
CA ILE A 116 -1.28 3.81 8.24
C ILE A 116 -1.98 4.40 9.45
N PHE A 117 -2.20 5.71 9.42
CA PHE A 117 -2.94 6.44 10.44
C PHE A 117 -4.24 7.01 9.86
N LYS A 118 -5.36 6.82 10.57
CA LYS A 118 -6.63 7.51 10.28
C LYS A 118 -6.73 8.88 10.94
N ASN A 119 -6.07 9.03 12.09
CA ASN A 119 -6.03 10.27 12.87
C ASN A 119 -4.58 10.69 13.06
N PHE A 120 -4.35 11.96 13.37
CA PHE A 120 -3.02 12.41 13.76
C PHE A 120 -2.51 11.62 14.97
N SER A 121 -1.33 11.03 14.83
CA SER A 121 -0.56 10.48 15.94
C SER A 121 0.54 11.48 16.31
N SER A 122 0.72 11.73 17.60
CA SER A 122 1.90 12.44 18.10
C SER A 122 3.14 11.53 18.16
N ASP A 123 2.93 10.21 18.17
CA ASP A 123 3.99 9.21 18.25
C ASP A 123 4.16 8.51 16.91
N PHE A 124 5.14 8.99 16.13
CA PHE A 124 5.59 8.37 14.90
C PHE A 124 6.75 7.38 15.14
N GLN A 125 7.29 7.29 16.36
CA GLN A 125 8.54 6.56 16.60
C GLN A 125 8.31 5.12 17.08
N ALA A 126 7.20 4.84 17.75
CA ALA A 126 6.89 3.50 18.25
C ALA A 126 5.91 2.74 17.35
N TYR A 127 6.40 1.72 16.63
CA TYR A 127 5.56 0.74 15.97
C TYR A 127 6.09 -0.68 16.18
N LYS A 128 5.23 -1.67 15.94
CA LYS A 128 5.58 -3.09 16.00
C LYS A 128 5.25 -3.75 14.67
N ILE A 129 6.15 -4.58 14.17
CA ILE A 129 5.93 -5.38 12.97
C ILE A 129 5.00 -6.54 13.31
N CYS A 130 4.03 -6.82 12.44
CA CYS A 130 3.20 -8.00 12.52
C CYS A 130 4.02 -9.22 12.07
N LYS A 131 4.00 -10.29 12.88
CA LYS A 131 4.77 -11.53 12.68
C LYS A 131 4.00 -12.57 11.86
N LEU A 132 2.94 -12.15 11.17
CA LEU A 132 2.20 -13.02 10.27
C LEU A 132 3.12 -13.40 9.10
N ASN A 133 3.14 -14.69 8.75
CA ASN A 133 4.08 -15.18 7.74
C ASN A 133 3.64 -14.80 6.32
N PHE A 134 2.33 -14.87 6.07
CA PHE A 134 1.78 -14.70 4.73
C PHE A 134 0.28 -14.46 4.74
N ILE A 135 -0.16 -13.47 3.95
CA ILE A 135 -1.50 -13.42 3.37
C ILE A 135 -1.40 -13.03 1.90
N GLN A 136 -2.25 -13.62 1.07
CA GLN A 136 -2.47 -13.20 -0.30
C GLN A 136 -3.78 -12.46 -0.38
N VAL A 137 -3.76 -11.31 -1.06
CA VAL A 137 -4.94 -10.43 -1.15
C VAL A 137 -5.24 -10.14 -2.61
N HIS A 138 -6.45 -10.48 -3.04
CA HIS A 138 -6.98 -10.17 -4.35
C HIS A 138 -8.15 -9.21 -4.22
N LEU A 139 -8.07 -8.07 -4.89
CA LEU A 139 -9.07 -7.03 -4.90
C LEU A 139 -9.80 -7.01 -6.23
N THR A 140 -11.09 -7.33 -6.24
CA THR A 140 -11.93 -7.28 -7.44
C THR A 140 -12.77 -6.01 -7.44
N VAL A 141 -12.58 -5.17 -8.45
CA VAL A 141 -13.27 -3.90 -8.62
C VAL A 141 -13.63 -3.72 -10.10
N LEU A 142 -14.86 -3.31 -10.40
CA LEU A 142 -15.36 -3.15 -11.78
C LEU A 142 -15.13 -4.38 -12.68
N GLY A 143 -15.29 -5.59 -12.12
CA GLY A 143 -15.10 -6.86 -12.84
C GLY A 143 -13.65 -7.23 -13.15
N LYS A 144 -12.67 -6.47 -12.64
CA LYS A 144 -11.24 -6.75 -12.77
C LYS A 144 -10.63 -7.09 -11.41
N THR A 145 -9.79 -8.11 -11.38
CA THR A 145 -9.09 -8.54 -10.17
C THR A 145 -7.64 -8.06 -10.18
N TYR A 146 -7.23 -7.45 -9.07
CA TYR A 146 -5.91 -6.88 -8.84
C TYR A 146 -5.26 -7.60 -7.67
N LYS A 147 -3.97 -7.94 -7.82
CA LYS A 147 -3.20 -8.49 -6.72
C LYS A 147 -2.71 -7.35 -5.82
N VAL A 148 -3.02 -7.42 -4.52
CA VAL A 148 -2.53 -6.46 -3.53
C VAL A 148 -1.37 -7.10 -2.79
N ASP A 149 -0.16 -6.65 -3.11
CA ASP A 149 1.06 -7.09 -2.45
C ASP A 149 1.25 -6.26 -1.18
N LEU A 150 0.99 -6.85 -0.01
CA LEU A 150 1.17 -6.16 1.28
C LEU A 150 2.61 -6.22 1.79
N GLN A 151 3.45 -7.03 1.17
CA GLN A 151 4.88 -7.07 1.44
C GLN A 151 5.63 -7.53 0.21
N ASN A 152 6.76 -6.88 -0.07
CA ASN A 152 7.69 -7.32 -1.10
C ASN A 152 9.14 -7.01 -0.68
N LYS A 153 10.05 -6.88 -1.65
CA LYS A 153 11.46 -6.56 -1.42
C LYS A 153 11.68 -5.09 -1.00
N ASP A 154 10.77 -4.20 -1.36
CA ASP A 154 10.92 -2.75 -1.21
C ASP A 154 10.12 -2.21 -0.02
N TYR A 155 8.95 -2.78 0.27
CA TYR A 155 8.07 -2.29 1.33
C TYR A 155 7.33 -3.39 2.10
N ASN A 156 6.75 -3.00 3.23
CA ASN A 156 6.02 -3.86 4.16
C ASN A 156 4.84 -3.13 4.82
N TYR A 157 3.63 -3.67 4.68
CA TYR A 157 2.41 -3.20 5.34
C TYR A 157 2.01 -4.06 6.55
N TYR A 158 2.74 -5.15 6.85
CA TYR A 158 2.54 -5.97 8.05
C TYR A 158 2.99 -5.24 9.31
N ILE A 159 2.25 -4.22 9.71
CA ILE A 159 2.49 -3.41 10.90
C ILE A 159 1.29 -3.57 11.83
N LYS A 160 1.57 -3.84 13.11
CA LYS A 160 0.54 -3.94 14.14
C LYS A 160 -0.31 -2.67 14.16
N ASN A 161 -1.62 -2.84 14.22
CA ASN A 161 -2.66 -1.82 14.17
C ASN A 161 -2.84 -1.11 12.82
N ASN A 162 -2.13 -1.51 11.75
CA ASN A 162 -2.51 -1.05 10.41
C ASN A 162 -3.93 -1.53 10.11
N LYS A 163 -4.80 -0.60 9.72
CA LYS A 163 -6.19 -0.85 9.34
C LYS A 163 -6.33 -0.68 7.82
N LEU A 164 -6.58 -1.78 7.13
CA LEU A 164 -6.79 -1.81 5.68
C LEU A 164 -8.30 -1.82 5.41
N ASN A 165 -8.81 -0.69 4.97
CA ASN A 165 -10.22 -0.50 4.63
C ASN A 165 -10.35 0.06 3.19
N SER A 166 -11.57 0.44 2.80
CA SER A 166 -11.86 0.94 1.46
C SER A 166 -10.97 2.11 1.01
N VAL A 167 -10.68 3.04 1.92
CA VAL A 167 -9.78 4.17 1.64
C VAL A 167 -8.37 3.69 1.31
N PHE A 168 -7.84 2.73 2.09
CA PHE A 168 -6.53 2.15 1.81
C PHE A 168 -6.49 1.46 0.45
N PHE A 169 -7.48 0.64 0.12
CA PHE A 169 -7.48 -0.09 -1.14
C PHE A 169 -7.62 0.84 -2.35
N ALA A 170 -8.42 1.90 -2.23
CA ALA A 170 -8.52 2.91 -3.26
C ALA A 170 -7.21 3.69 -3.44
N TYR A 171 -6.53 4.04 -2.33
CA TYR A 171 -5.18 4.60 -2.35
C TYR A 171 -4.18 3.64 -3.03
N TYR A 172 -4.20 2.35 -2.69
CA TYR A 172 -3.30 1.35 -3.24
C TYR A 172 -3.48 1.21 -4.77
N LEU A 173 -4.73 1.14 -5.24
CA LEU A 173 -5.04 1.09 -6.67
C LEU A 173 -4.60 2.35 -7.41
N TYR A 174 -4.77 3.54 -6.83
CA TYR A 174 -4.26 4.77 -7.41
C TYR A 174 -2.72 4.77 -7.51
N LYS A 175 -2.04 4.37 -6.42
CA LYS A 175 -0.58 4.39 -6.32
C LYS A 175 0.11 3.40 -7.25
N HIS A 176 -0.42 2.18 -7.36
CA HIS A 176 0.26 1.07 -8.06
C HIS A 176 -0.32 0.78 -9.45
N TYR A 177 -1.59 1.10 -9.70
CA TYR A 177 -2.27 0.80 -10.97
C TYR A 177 -2.78 2.06 -11.69
N HIS A 178 -2.57 3.25 -11.11
CA HIS A 178 -3.00 4.53 -11.68
C HIS A 178 -4.51 4.62 -11.97
N ILE A 179 -5.32 3.89 -11.19
CA ILE A 179 -6.78 3.90 -11.33
C ILE A 179 -7.34 5.10 -10.57
N ASN A 180 -8.01 5.99 -11.30
CA ASN A 180 -8.69 7.17 -10.75
C ASN A 180 -10.19 6.90 -10.55
N HIS A 181 -10.86 7.78 -9.80
CA HIS A 181 -12.32 7.82 -9.64
C HIS A 181 -12.95 6.60 -8.94
N LEU A 182 -12.29 6.05 -7.91
CA LEU A 182 -12.81 4.95 -7.09
C LEU A 182 -13.77 5.39 -5.97
N LYS A 183 -14.31 6.60 -6.03
CA LYS A 183 -15.21 7.11 -4.99
C LYS A 183 -16.54 6.35 -5.08
N ASN A 184 -16.96 5.74 -3.98
CA ASN A 184 -18.18 4.93 -3.84
C ASN A 184 -18.24 3.67 -4.72
N VAL A 185 -17.08 3.13 -5.11
CA VAL A 185 -17.05 1.88 -5.88
C VAL A 185 -17.10 0.69 -4.93
N THR A 186 -18.04 -0.22 -5.18
CA THR A 186 -18.12 -1.50 -4.48
C THR A 186 -16.96 -2.40 -4.91
N TYR A 187 -16.36 -3.09 -3.95
CA TYR A 187 -15.32 -4.06 -4.25
C TYR A 187 -15.49 -5.31 -3.42
N THR A 188 -14.88 -6.38 -3.90
CA THR A 188 -14.77 -7.64 -3.18
C THR A 188 -13.31 -7.95 -2.97
N LEU A 189 -12.92 -8.21 -1.73
CA LEU A 189 -11.59 -8.62 -1.37
C LEU A 189 -11.60 -10.12 -1.06
N THR A 190 -10.75 -10.89 -1.74
CA THR A 190 -10.52 -12.29 -1.42
C THR A 190 -9.15 -12.41 -0.77
N ILE A 191 -9.12 -12.87 0.48
CA ILE A 191 -7.91 -13.09 1.27
C ILE A 191 -7.68 -14.59 1.38
N MET A 192 -6.47 -15.05 1.10
CA MET A 192 -6.00 -16.39 1.46
C MET A 192 -4.92 -16.26 2.52
N ASP A 193 -5.16 -16.83 3.70
CA ASP A 193 -4.24 -16.71 4.83
C ASP A 193 -3.24 -17.87 4.93
N GLN A 194 -2.35 -17.80 5.93
CA GLN A 194 -1.33 -18.82 6.19
C GLN A 194 -1.88 -20.21 6.56
N ASN A 195 -3.16 -20.30 6.93
CA ASN A 195 -3.84 -21.56 7.23
C ASN A 195 -4.66 -22.06 6.03
N ALA A 196 -4.47 -21.45 4.84
CA ALA A 196 -5.23 -21.70 3.62
C ALA A 196 -6.73 -21.41 3.75
N ASN A 197 -7.15 -20.59 4.72
CA ASN A 197 -8.52 -20.12 4.78
C ASN A 197 -8.74 -19.07 3.68
N VAL A 198 -9.86 -19.18 2.98
CA VAL A 198 -10.29 -18.18 2.00
C VAL A 198 -11.40 -17.35 2.62
N ILE A 199 -11.18 -16.05 2.73
CA ILE A 199 -12.11 -15.10 3.33
C ILE A 199 -12.47 -14.05 2.29
N THR A 200 -13.76 -13.74 2.21
CA THR A 200 -14.27 -12.67 1.36
C THR A 200 -14.72 -11.49 2.20
N LEU A 201 -14.23 -10.29 1.88
CA LEU A 201 -14.62 -9.01 2.49
C LEU A 201 -15.20 -8.06 1.43
N THR A 202 -15.98 -7.09 1.89
CA THR A 202 -16.62 -6.04 1.08
C THR A 202 -15.99 -4.67 1.38
N GLU A 203 -16.48 -3.61 0.71
CA GLU A 203 -16.03 -2.23 0.94
C GLU A 203 -16.36 -1.67 2.32
N LYS A 204 -17.25 -2.34 3.06
CA LYS A 204 -17.67 -1.94 4.40
C LYS A 204 -16.81 -2.55 5.50
N ASP A 205 -16.02 -3.56 5.17
CA ASP A 205 -15.25 -4.35 6.13
C ASP A 205 -13.84 -3.76 6.32
N GLU A 206 -13.24 -4.01 7.48
CA GLU A 206 -11.86 -3.61 7.79
C GLU A 206 -11.00 -4.81 8.21
N LEU A 207 -9.81 -4.90 7.62
CA LEU A 207 -8.76 -5.84 8.01
C LEU A 207 -7.75 -5.12 8.90
N VAL A 208 -7.56 -5.59 10.14
CA VAL A 208 -6.64 -4.97 11.09
C VAL A 208 -5.55 -5.95 11.49
N PHE A 209 -4.29 -5.56 11.32
CA PHE A 209 -3.18 -6.43 11.70
C PHE A 209 -2.92 -6.41 13.20
N GLY A 210 -2.89 -7.59 13.80
CA GLY A 210 -2.39 -7.83 15.14
C GLY A 210 -0.88 -8.08 15.16
N GLU A 211 -0.38 -8.59 16.29
CA GLU A 211 1.05 -8.94 16.40
C GLU A 211 1.37 -10.31 15.77
N TYR A 212 0.43 -11.27 15.83
CA TYR A 212 0.61 -12.64 15.34
C TYR A 212 -0.51 -13.08 14.38
N GLY A 213 -1.38 -12.16 13.97
CA GLY A 213 -2.63 -12.46 13.30
C GLY A 213 -3.25 -11.21 12.70
N TYR A 214 -4.52 -11.31 12.32
CA TYR A 214 -5.34 -10.20 11.91
C TYR A 214 -6.76 -10.37 12.46
N ASP A 215 -7.41 -9.24 12.71
CA ASP A 215 -8.81 -9.17 13.09
C ASP A 215 -9.63 -8.63 11.92
N LEU A 216 -10.86 -9.12 11.78
CA LEU A 216 -11.80 -8.67 10.77
C LEU A 216 -12.96 -7.96 11.45
N TYR A 217 -13.21 -6.72 11.04
CA TYR A 217 -14.37 -5.95 11.48
C TYR A 217 -15.34 -5.89 10.31
N LYS A 218 -16.37 -6.74 10.36
CA LYS A 218 -17.44 -6.74 9.36
C LYS A 218 -18.51 -5.74 9.76
N ASN A 219 -18.84 -4.84 8.85
CA ASN A 219 -20.05 -4.02 8.98
C ASN A 219 -21.14 -4.76 8.22
N GLU A 220 -21.81 -5.69 8.90
CA GLU A 220 -22.87 -6.50 8.29
C GLU A 220 -23.93 -5.59 7.63
N PRO A 221 -24.34 -5.86 6.37
CA PRO A 221 -25.71 -5.60 6.01
C PRO A 221 -26.59 -6.53 6.86
N ILE A 222 -27.67 -6.01 7.43
CA ILE A 222 -28.74 -6.81 8.04
C ILE A 222 -29.00 -7.99 7.10
N GLN A 223 -28.85 -9.22 7.60
CA GLN A 223 -29.15 -10.43 6.84
C GLN A 223 -30.56 -10.29 6.25
N GLU A 224 -30.68 -10.22 4.92
CA GLU A 224 -31.92 -10.62 4.28
C GLU A 224 -31.99 -12.14 4.43
N ASP A 225 -33.10 -12.59 5.01
CA ASP A 225 -33.39 -13.97 5.39
C ASP A 225 -32.95 -14.98 4.31
N GLU A 226 -32.32 -16.08 4.74
CA GLU A 226 -32.14 -17.25 3.88
C GLU A 226 -33.50 -17.62 3.24
N PRO A 227 -33.56 -17.95 1.93
CA PRO A 227 -34.77 -18.51 1.39
C PRO A 227 -35.02 -19.84 2.09
N MET A 228 -36.10 -19.89 2.88
CA MET A 228 -36.69 -21.12 3.39
C MET A 228 -36.66 -22.16 2.27
N GLN A 229 -36.00 -23.29 2.52
CA GLN A 229 -36.03 -24.44 1.64
C GLN A 229 -37.50 -24.77 1.35
N GLU A 230 -37.92 -24.63 0.09
CA GLU A 230 -39.20 -25.14 -0.37
C GLU A 230 -39.19 -26.66 -0.13
N ASP A 231 -40.14 -27.13 0.68
CA ASP A 231 -40.37 -28.55 0.95
C ASP A 231 -40.48 -29.32 -0.37
N GLU A 232 -39.71 -30.41 -0.49
CA GLU A 232 -39.81 -31.36 -1.61
C GLU A 232 -41.26 -31.88 -1.75
N PRO A 233 -41.81 -32.00 -2.97
CA PRO A 233 -43.12 -32.60 -3.15
C PRO A 233 -43.03 -34.11 -2.91
N MET A 234 -43.67 -34.57 -1.83
CA MET A 234 -43.94 -35.97 -1.56
C MET A 234 -44.63 -36.63 -2.77
N GLN A 235 -43.92 -37.54 -3.42
CA GLN A 235 -44.51 -38.45 -4.42
C GLN A 235 -45.33 -39.56 -3.74
N LYS A 236 -46.34 -39.97 -4.50
CA LYS A 236 -47.16 -41.20 -4.44
C LYS A 236 -48.37 -41.20 -3.50
N ASN A 237 -49.53 -41.34 -4.12
CA ASN A 237 -50.38 -42.51 -3.90
C ASN A 237 -51.01 -42.95 -5.24
N GLU A 238 -50.92 -44.26 -5.50
CA GLU A 238 -51.50 -45.00 -6.63
C GLU A 238 -53.04 -45.09 -6.51
N PRO A 239 -53.78 -45.37 -7.60
CA PRO A 239 -55.24 -45.37 -7.57
C PRO A 239 -55.78 -46.65 -6.92
N MET A 240 -56.69 -46.47 -5.96
CA MET A 240 -57.43 -47.55 -5.31
C MET A 240 -58.49 -48.07 -6.30
N GLN A 241 -58.43 -49.37 -6.61
CA GLN A 241 -59.42 -50.07 -7.44
C GLN A 241 -60.78 -50.12 -6.73
N GLU A 242 -61.83 -49.98 -7.54
CA GLU A 242 -63.24 -50.08 -7.19
C GLU A 242 -63.60 -51.52 -6.78
N ASP A 243 -64.26 -51.68 -5.63
CA ASP A 243 -64.96 -52.92 -5.29
C ASP A 243 -66.42 -52.84 -5.76
N GLU A 244 -66.82 -53.82 -6.58
CA GLU A 244 -68.21 -54.08 -7.00
C GLU A 244 -69.07 -54.66 -5.85
N PRO A 245 -70.42 -54.55 -5.93
CA PRO A 245 -71.31 -54.81 -4.81
C PRO A 245 -71.63 -56.30 -4.65
N MET A 246 -71.69 -56.77 -3.39
CA MET A 246 -72.21 -58.09 -3.05
C MET A 246 -73.65 -57.97 -2.53
N GLN A 247 -74.50 -58.84 -3.07
CA GLN A 247 -75.95 -58.87 -2.97
C GLN A 247 -76.46 -59.19 -1.55
N GLU A 248 -77.61 -58.60 -1.19
CA GLU A 248 -78.45 -58.98 -0.06
C GLU A 248 -79.13 -60.32 -0.32
N ASP A 249 -79.08 -61.23 0.66
CA ASP A 249 -80.01 -62.34 0.81
C ASP A 249 -80.55 -62.37 2.25
N GLU A 250 -81.88 -62.51 2.33
CA GLU A 250 -82.81 -62.78 3.45
C GLU A 250 -83.21 -61.67 4.44
#